data_AF-A0A9P5JSL0-F1
#
_entry.id   AF-A0A9P5JSL0-F1
#
_cell.length_a   1.000
_cell.length_b   1.000
_cell.length_c   1.000
_cell.angle_alpha   90.00
_cell.angle_beta   90.00
_cell.angle_gamma   90.00
#
_symmetry.space_group_name_H-M   'P 1'
#
loop_
_entity.id
_entity.type
_entity.pdbx_description
1 polymer ?
#
loop_
_entity_poly.entity_id
_entity_poly.type
_entity_poly.pdbx_seq_one_letter_code
_entity_poly.pdbx_strand_id
1 'polypeptide(L)'
;MSLGANSKTRAAIFDRNLNKTKNSQVSLSAWSFMFSEMIQYTQKRVNGIGDLERRLNTIGYRVGMRVAELLAWRNEGSSKAPKREIRLRDTLLFVHTQVWKAVFGKPADAVEKSVEKDDEYMIIDNDPIITKYISIPKEMSQLNCSAITAGIVEAVLDGLGFPARVTAHSVPTDAFPQRTTILIKLDRSVIEREDALK
;
A
#
# COMPACT_ATOMS: atom_id res chain seq x y z
N MET A 1 34.81 40.27 24.25
CA MET A 1 33.49 39.61 24.38
C MET A 1 33.29 38.72 23.17
N SER A 2 33.54 37.42 23.31
CA SER A 2 33.34 36.45 22.21
C SER A 2 31.94 35.83 22.36
N LEU A 3 31.09 36.06 21.37
CA LEU A 3 29.77 35.43 21.24
C LEU A 3 29.99 33.95 20.91
N GLY A 4 29.75 33.08 21.89
CA GLY A 4 29.78 31.63 21.69
C GLY A 4 28.73 31.20 20.68
N ALA A 5 29.19 30.73 19.53
CA ALA A 5 28.34 30.09 18.53
C ALA A 5 27.76 28.81 19.14
N ASN A 6 26.47 28.85 19.48
CA ASN A 6 25.74 27.68 19.95
C ASN A 6 25.50 26.74 18.75
N SER A 7 26.47 25.88 18.48
CA SER A 7 26.33 24.77 17.55
C SER A 7 25.26 23.84 18.09
N LYS A 8 24.01 24.01 17.63
CA LYS A 8 22.95 23.04 17.87
C LYS A 8 23.36 21.73 17.20
N THR A 9 23.96 20.83 17.95
CA THR A 9 24.22 19.45 17.54
C THR A 9 22.94 18.92 16.93
N ARG A 10 22.99 18.57 15.64
CA ARG A 10 21.79 18.16 14.89
C ARG A 10 21.29 16.89 15.54
N ALA A 11 20.21 16.97 16.33
CA ALA A 11 19.66 15.84 17.08
C ALA A 11 19.58 14.61 16.17
N ALA A 12 20.12 13.49 16.67
CA ALA A 12 20.23 12.27 15.91
C ALA A 12 18.83 11.84 15.45
N ILE A 13 18.75 11.10 14.35
CA ILE A 13 17.45 10.66 13.80
C ILE A 13 16.65 9.83 14.82
N PHE A 14 17.33 9.17 15.75
CA PHE A 14 16.73 8.36 16.81
C PHE A 14 16.15 9.19 17.96
N ASP A 15 16.62 10.41 18.17
CA ASP A 15 16.12 11.31 19.22
C ASP A 15 14.85 12.07 18.77
N ARG A 16 14.44 11.89 17.51
CA ARG A 16 13.29 12.58 16.93
C ARG A 16 12.03 11.75 17.13
N ASN A 17 10.98 12.41 17.60
CA ASN A 17 9.65 11.80 17.69
C ASN A 17 9.20 11.28 16.30
N LEU A 18 8.79 10.01 16.24
CA LEU A 18 8.30 9.31 15.04
C LEU A 18 7.10 10.00 14.37
N ASN A 19 6.36 10.83 15.10
CA ASN A 19 5.21 11.58 14.60
C ASN A 19 5.58 12.95 14.01
N LYS A 20 6.84 13.40 14.17
CA LYS A 20 7.28 14.69 13.61
C LYS A 20 7.07 14.79 12.10
N THR A 21 7.24 13.68 11.39
CA THR A 21 7.09 13.60 9.93
C THR A 21 5.72 13.10 9.49
N LYS A 22 4.73 12.97 10.41
CA LYS A 22 3.40 12.40 10.11
C LYS A 22 2.73 13.08 8.90
N ASN A 23 2.85 14.40 8.81
CA ASN A 23 2.24 15.20 7.73
C ASN A 23 3.28 15.68 6.70
N SER A 24 4.51 15.14 6.73
CA SER A 24 5.55 15.52 5.77
C SER A 24 5.15 15.00 4.41
N GLN A 25 5.03 15.90 3.44
CA GLN A 25 4.77 15.55 2.05
C GLN A 25 6.04 15.75 1.23
N VAL A 26 6.18 14.94 0.19
CA VAL A 26 7.24 15.06 -0.82
C VAL A 26 6.60 15.37 -2.17
N SER A 27 7.36 16.00 -3.06
CA SER A 27 6.87 16.26 -4.41
C SER A 27 6.52 14.95 -5.12
N LEU A 28 5.36 14.92 -5.76
CA LEU A 28 4.91 13.79 -6.57
C LEU A 28 5.90 13.48 -7.71
N SER A 29 6.52 14.50 -8.29
CA SER A 29 7.56 14.32 -9.31
C SER A 29 8.77 13.54 -8.80
N ALA A 30 9.17 13.76 -7.54
CA ALA A 30 10.29 13.04 -6.94
C ALA A 30 9.96 11.55 -6.79
N TRP A 31 8.72 11.22 -6.38
CA TRP A 31 8.23 9.85 -6.38
C TRP A 31 8.20 9.27 -7.80
N SER A 32 7.61 9.97 -8.78
CA SER A 32 7.49 9.47 -10.16
C SER A 32 8.84 9.13 -10.79
N PHE A 33 9.86 9.98 -10.61
CA PHE A 33 11.21 9.69 -11.13
C PHE A 33 11.86 8.51 -10.42
N MET A 34 11.77 8.44 -9.09
CA MET A 34 12.29 7.32 -8.32
C MET A 34 11.60 6.01 -8.73
N PHE A 35 10.27 6.01 -8.83
CA PHE A 35 9.49 4.83 -9.16
C PHE A 35 9.72 4.36 -10.60
N SER A 36 9.84 5.30 -11.55
CA SER A 36 10.24 4.98 -12.93
C SER A 36 11.58 4.26 -12.98
N GLU A 37 12.59 4.75 -12.25
CA GLU A 37 13.89 4.08 -12.18
C GLU A 37 13.81 2.73 -11.45
N MET A 38 12.99 2.61 -10.40
CA MET A 38 12.75 1.31 -9.74
C MET A 38 12.18 0.27 -10.70
N ILE A 39 11.24 0.66 -11.56
CA ILE A 39 10.67 -0.22 -12.59
C ILE A 39 11.75 -0.61 -13.60
N GLN A 40 12.48 0.36 -14.17
CA GLN A 40 13.55 0.10 -15.15
C GLN A 40 14.67 -0.78 -14.58
N TYR A 41 15.09 -0.51 -13.34
CA TYR A 41 16.08 -1.30 -12.61
C TYR A 41 15.63 -2.75 -12.42
N THR A 42 14.34 -2.94 -12.15
CA THR A 42 13.77 -4.28 -11.93
C THR A 42 13.58 -5.02 -13.25
N GLN A 43 13.10 -4.34 -14.28
CA GLN A 43 12.91 -4.86 -15.63
C GLN A 43 14.19 -5.45 -16.21
N LYS A 44 15.35 -4.80 -15.99
CA LYS A 44 16.67 -5.29 -16.44
C LYS A 44 17.12 -6.60 -15.78
N ARG A 45 16.42 -7.08 -14.73
CA ARG A 45 16.81 -8.24 -13.91
C ARG A 45 15.77 -9.36 -13.88
N VAL A 46 14.75 -9.28 -14.71
CA VAL A 46 13.64 -10.25 -14.76
C VAL A 46 13.41 -10.70 -16.18
N ASN A 47 12.88 -11.91 -16.34
CA ASN A 47 12.73 -12.54 -17.65
C ASN A 47 11.36 -12.29 -18.29
N GLY A 48 10.42 -11.68 -17.56
CA GLY A 48 9.08 -11.40 -18.05
C GLY A 48 8.25 -10.49 -17.14
N ILE A 49 7.07 -10.12 -17.63
CA ILE A 49 6.14 -9.20 -16.95
C ILE A 49 5.68 -9.77 -15.61
N GLY A 50 5.35 -11.06 -15.54
CA GLY A 50 4.93 -11.68 -14.28
C GLY A 50 6.01 -11.65 -13.19
N ASP A 51 7.29 -11.83 -13.56
CA ASP A 51 8.40 -11.72 -12.62
C ASP A 51 8.63 -10.27 -12.17
N LEU A 52 8.45 -9.31 -13.08
CA LEU A 52 8.49 -7.88 -12.78
C LEU A 52 7.41 -7.53 -11.75
N GLU A 53 6.16 -7.94 -11.98
CA GLU A 53 5.04 -7.71 -11.06
C GLU A 53 5.28 -8.35 -9.70
N ARG A 54 5.75 -9.59 -9.64
CA ARG A 54 6.11 -10.26 -8.37
C ARG A 54 7.18 -9.49 -7.61
N ARG A 55 8.18 -8.95 -8.31
CA ARG A 55 9.26 -8.19 -7.69
C ARG A 55 8.79 -6.82 -7.20
N LEU A 56 7.90 -6.16 -7.95
CA LEU A 56 7.22 -4.93 -7.52
C LEU A 56 6.31 -5.18 -6.30
N ASN A 57 5.55 -6.27 -6.30
CA ASN A 57 4.78 -6.71 -5.14
C ASN A 57 5.70 -6.92 -3.93
N THR A 58 6.82 -7.62 -4.07
CA THR A 58 7.78 -7.83 -2.95
C THR A 58 8.30 -6.51 -2.37
N ILE A 59 8.55 -5.51 -3.21
CA ILE A 59 8.94 -4.16 -2.76
C ILE A 59 7.77 -3.52 -2.00
N GLY A 60 6.57 -3.59 -2.56
CA GLY A 60 5.33 -3.13 -1.93
C GLY A 60 5.08 -3.77 -0.58
N TYR A 61 5.29 -5.08 -0.46
CA TYR A 61 5.14 -5.83 0.78
C TYR A 61 6.04 -5.30 1.89
N ARG A 62 7.31 -5.01 1.58
CA ARG A 62 8.23 -4.38 2.56
C ARG A 62 7.76 -3.00 3.00
N VAL A 63 7.19 -2.21 2.09
CA VAL A 63 6.59 -0.91 2.43
C VAL A 63 5.37 -1.10 3.31
N GLY A 64 4.47 -2.02 2.94
CA GLY A 64 3.24 -2.33 3.65
C GLY A 64 3.47 -2.78 5.09
N MET A 65 4.48 -3.63 5.35
CA MET A 65 4.85 -4.01 6.72
C MET A 65 5.15 -2.78 7.60
N ARG A 66 5.94 -1.82 7.08
CA ARG A 66 6.27 -0.60 7.82
C ARG A 66 5.07 0.34 7.96
N VAL A 67 4.22 0.41 6.95
CA VAL A 67 2.98 1.19 7.00
C VAL A 67 2.04 0.64 8.08
N ALA A 68 1.86 -0.69 8.14
CA ALA A 68 1.04 -1.35 9.15
C ALA A 68 1.52 -1.04 10.58
N GLU A 69 2.81 -1.25 10.85
CA GLU A 69 3.45 -0.96 12.15
C GLU A 69 3.28 0.53 12.54
N LEU A 70 3.57 1.45 11.61
CA LEU A 70 3.49 2.89 11.86
C LEU A 70 2.05 3.36 12.10
N LEU A 71 1.06 2.81 11.39
CA LEU A 71 -0.35 3.17 11.57
C LEU A 71 -0.90 2.63 12.88
N ALA A 72 -0.57 1.39 13.24
CA ALA A 72 -0.93 0.83 14.54
C ALA A 72 -0.38 1.71 15.69
N TRP A 73 0.90 2.10 15.62
CA TRP A 73 1.50 3.01 16.59
C TRP A 73 0.83 4.40 16.62
N ARG A 74 0.58 4.99 15.44
CA ARG A 74 0.03 6.35 15.34
C ARG A 74 -1.42 6.46 15.79
N ASN A 75 -2.21 5.43 15.57
CA ASN A 75 -3.63 5.44 15.90
C ASN A 75 -3.85 4.97 17.35
N GLU A 76 -3.13 3.95 17.78
CA GLU A 76 -3.42 3.25 19.05
C GLU A 76 -2.33 3.41 20.11
N GLY A 77 -1.13 3.88 19.77
CA GLY A 77 0.01 3.94 20.70
C GLY A 77 -0.16 4.90 21.88
N SER A 78 -1.13 5.81 21.81
CA SER A 78 -1.53 6.68 22.94
C SER A 78 -2.94 6.40 23.44
N SER A 79 -3.61 5.38 22.87
CA SER A 79 -4.95 4.97 23.29
C SER A 79 -4.87 4.18 24.59
N LYS A 80 -5.80 4.44 25.51
CA LYS A 80 -5.94 3.65 26.75
C LYS A 80 -6.52 2.25 26.49
N ALA A 81 -7.16 2.06 25.34
CA ALA A 81 -7.74 0.80 24.89
C ALA A 81 -7.38 0.61 23.41
N PRO A 82 -6.15 0.17 23.10
CA PRO A 82 -5.70 0.02 21.73
C PRO A 82 -6.58 -0.98 20.99
N LYS A 83 -7.18 -0.55 19.87
CA LYS A 83 -8.05 -1.38 19.04
C LYS A 83 -7.22 -2.07 17.96
N ARG A 84 -7.35 -3.39 17.86
CA ARG A 84 -6.88 -4.16 16.71
C ARG A 84 -8.08 -4.72 15.98
N GLU A 85 -8.16 -4.51 14.68
CA GLU A 85 -9.23 -5.07 13.88
C GLU A 85 -9.10 -6.60 13.83
N ILE A 86 -10.16 -7.28 14.24
CA ILE A 86 -10.26 -8.75 14.26
C ILE A 86 -11.29 -9.26 13.26
N ARG A 87 -12.14 -8.37 12.73
CA ARG A 87 -13.13 -8.67 11.71
C ARG A 87 -12.61 -8.29 10.34
N LEU A 88 -12.87 -9.14 9.35
CA LEU A 88 -12.45 -8.92 7.96
C LEU A 88 -13.02 -7.62 7.39
N ARG A 89 -14.31 -7.34 7.61
CA ARG A 89 -14.96 -6.11 7.12
C ARG A 89 -14.26 -4.85 7.64
N ASP A 90 -13.99 -4.80 8.94
CA ASP A 90 -13.35 -3.64 9.57
C ASP A 90 -11.90 -3.49 9.10
N THR A 91 -11.21 -4.62 8.89
CA THR A 91 -9.85 -4.65 8.34
C THR A 91 -9.81 -4.13 6.90
N LEU A 92 -10.73 -4.56 6.03
CA LEU A 92 -10.84 -4.06 4.66
C LEU A 92 -11.17 -2.56 4.64
N LEU A 93 -12.05 -2.09 5.54
CA LEU A 93 -12.35 -0.67 5.67
C LEU A 93 -11.15 0.14 6.18
N PHE A 94 -10.36 -0.43 7.08
CA PHE A 94 -9.09 0.15 7.54
C PHE A 94 -8.09 0.29 6.40
N VAL A 95 -7.95 -0.72 5.52
CA VAL A 95 -7.10 -0.62 4.32
C VAL A 95 -7.62 0.46 3.37
N HIS A 96 -8.92 0.45 3.07
CA HIS A 96 -9.57 1.42 2.18
C HIS A 96 -9.40 2.87 2.65
N THR A 97 -9.47 3.13 3.96
CA THR A 97 -9.48 4.49 4.50
C THR A 97 -8.11 4.92 5.02
N GLN A 98 -7.56 4.22 6.01
CA GLN A 98 -6.38 4.65 6.75
C GLN A 98 -5.10 4.35 5.98
N VAL A 99 -4.96 3.13 5.47
CA VAL A 99 -3.76 2.73 4.70
C VAL A 99 -3.73 3.51 3.40
N TRP A 100 -4.84 3.57 2.66
CA TRP A 100 -4.91 4.30 1.40
C TRP A 100 -4.57 5.77 1.58
N LYS A 101 -5.13 6.44 2.60
CA LYS A 101 -4.82 7.84 2.89
C LYS A 101 -3.36 8.05 3.31
N ALA A 102 -2.79 7.13 4.07
CA ALA A 102 -1.40 7.22 4.51
C ALA A 102 -0.40 7.09 3.36
N VAL A 103 -0.70 6.27 2.36
CA VAL A 103 0.20 6.00 1.23
C VAL A 103 -0.08 6.92 0.04
N PHE A 104 -1.34 7.15 -0.29
CA PHE A 104 -1.78 7.83 -1.52
C PHE A 104 -2.44 9.19 -1.29
N GLY A 105 -2.66 9.59 -0.02
CA GLY A 105 -3.22 10.89 0.33
C GLY A 105 -4.76 11.01 0.21
N LYS A 106 -5.43 9.97 -0.28
CA LYS A 106 -6.90 9.86 -0.39
C LYS A 106 -7.37 8.47 0.05
N PRO A 107 -8.63 8.30 0.51
CA PRO A 107 -9.22 6.95 0.60
C PRO A 107 -9.29 6.31 -0.78
N ALA A 108 -9.40 4.98 -0.83
CA ALA A 108 -9.77 4.26 -2.05
C ALA A 108 -11.18 4.68 -2.51
N ASP A 109 -11.50 4.37 -3.76
CA ASP A 109 -12.79 4.75 -4.35
C ASP A 109 -13.91 3.81 -3.92
N ALA A 110 -13.60 2.50 -3.80
CA ALA A 110 -14.56 1.51 -3.31
C ALA A 110 -13.87 0.26 -2.73
N VAL A 111 -14.62 -0.48 -1.92
CA VAL A 111 -14.30 -1.85 -1.50
C VAL A 111 -15.52 -2.74 -1.73
N GLU A 112 -15.35 -3.81 -2.50
CA GLU A 112 -16.42 -4.67 -2.99
C GLU A 112 -16.12 -6.14 -2.68
N LYS A 113 -17.15 -6.95 -2.47
CA LYS A 113 -17.03 -8.41 -2.42
C LYS A 113 -17.31 -8.95 -3.83
N SER A 114 -16.54 -9.94 -4.27
CA SER A 114 -16.82 -10.64 -5.52
C SER A 114 -18.21 -11.30 -5.48
N VAL A 115 -18.92 -11.22 -6.59
CA VAL A 115 -20.22 -11.89 -6.78
C VAL A 115 -20.06 -13.36 -7.16
N GLU A 116 -18.89 -13.72 -7.69
CA GLU A 116 -18.61 -15.07 -8.20
C GLU A 116 -17.99 -15.96 -7.13
N LYS A 117 -17.14 -15.39 -6.28
CA LYS A 117 -16.44 -16.15 -5.24
C LYS A 117 -16.51 -15.44 -3.89
N ASP A 118 -16.80 -16.21 -2.86
CA ASP A 118 -16.95 -15.73 -1.49
C ASP A 118 -15.61 -15.39 -0.81
N ASP A 119 -14.52 -15.97 -1.31
CA ASP A 119 -13.13 -15.75 -0.89
C ASP A 119 -12.47 -14.52 -1.53
N GLU A 120 -13.15 -13.82 -2.42
CA GLU A 120 -12.58 -12.72 -3.20
C GLU A 120 -13.21 -11.36 -2.83
N TYR A 121 -12.33 -10.39 -2.58
CA TYR A 121 -12.65 -8.99 -2.32
C TYR A 121 -11.83 -8.09 -3.24
N MET A 122 -12.33 -6.88 -3.49
CA MET A 122 -11.75 -5.95 -4.46
C MET A 122 -11.67 -4.56 -3.84
N ILE A 123 -10.50 -3.92 -3.91
CA ILE A 123 -10.35 -2.49 -3.64
C ILE A 123 -10.16 -1.79 -4.98
N ILE A 124 -10.98 -0.77 -5.24
CA ILE A 124 -10.97 -0.03 -6.50
C ILE A 124 -10.26 1.31 -6.29
N ASP A 125 -9.33 1.63 -7.19
CA ASP A 125 -8.74 2.96 -7.33
C ASP A 125 -8.93 3.43 -8.78
N ASN A 126 -9.72 4.49 -8.95
CA ASN A 126 -10.08 5.03 -10.25
C ASN A 126 -8.96 5.85 -10.89
N ASP A 127 -8.10 6.46 -10.08
CA ASP A 127 -6.98 7.31 -10.51
C ASP A 127 -5.76 7.05 -9.61
N PRO A 128 -5.06 5.92 -9.81
CA PRO A 128 -3.93 5.51 -8.99
C PRO A 128 -2.75 6.48 -9.14
N ILE A 129 -2.51 7.28 -8.10
CA ILE A 129 -1.52 8.37 -8.12
C ILE A 129 -0.09 7.89 -8.39
N ILE A 130 0.25 6.67 -7.97
CA ILE A 130 1.58 6.10 -8.13
C ILE A 130 1.93 5.75 -9.58
N THR A 131 0.93 5.50 -10.42
CA THR A 131 1.09 5.14 -11.84
C THR A 131 0.65 6.28 -12.76
N LYS A 132 0.16 7.39 -12.23
CA LYS A 132 -0.38 8.51 -13.02
C LYS A 132 0.61 9.10 -14.02
N TYR A 133 1.89 9.16 -13.66
CA TYR A 133 2.95 9.77 -14.47
C TYR A 133 3.99 8.79 -14.99
N ILE A 134 3.73 7.48 -14.87
CA ILE A 134 4.63 6.48 -15.45
C ILE A 134 4.17 6.16 -16.87
N SER A 135 5.12 6.14 -17.80
CA SER A 135 4.88 5.71 -19.17
C SER A 135 5.43 4.30 -19.33
N ILE A 136 4.56 3.35 -19.61
CA ILE A 136 4.95 1.96 -19.86
C ILE A 136 5.20 1.79 -21.37
N PRO A 137 6.33 1.20 -21.79
CA PRO A 137 6.56 0.90 -23.20
C PRO A 137 5.42 0.06 -23.79
N LYS A 138 5.07 0.27 -25.07
CA LYS A 138 3.94 -0.43 -25.72
C LYS A 138 4.05 -1.95 -25.68
N GLU A 139 5.28 -2.47 -25.73
CA GLU A 139 5.62 -3.90 -25.63
C GLU A 139 5.27 -4.51 -24.25
N MET A 140 5.08 -3.66 -23.24
CA MET A 140 4.73 -4.04 -21.87
C MET A 140 3.34 -3.53 -21.48
N SER A 141 2.44 -3.35 -22.44
CA SER A 141 1.07 -2.86 -22.18
C SER A 141 0.27 -3.69 -21.18
N GLN A 142 0.65 -4.96 -20.95
CA GLN A 142 0.04 -5.85 -19.96
C GLN A 142 0.59 -5.66 -18.53
N LEU A 143 1.69 -4.93 -18.35
CA LEU A 143 2.30 -4.72 -17.04
C LEU A 143 1.41 -3.86 -16.16
N ASN A 144 1.07 -4.37 -14.98
CA ASN A 144 0.44 -3.58 -13.94
C ASN A 144 1.44 -3.14 -12.86
N CYS A 145 1.93 -1.90 -12.97
CA CYS A 145 2.83 -1.32 -11.97
C CYS A 145 2.17 -1.14 -10.59
N SER A 146 0.83 -1.16 -10.51
CA SER A 146 0.10 -1.19 -9.23
C SER A 146 0.27 -2.52 -8.48
N ALA A 147 1.04 -3.48 -9.01
CA ALA A 147 1.55 -4.62 -8.25
C ALA A 147 2.26 -4.19 -6.96
N ILE A 148 2.91 -3.01 -6.93
CA ILE A 148 3.45 -2.44 -5.68
C ILE A 148 2.36 -2.15 -4.64
N THR A 149 1.19 -1.64 -5.08
CA THR A 149 0.03 -1.41 -4.21
C THR A 149 -0.55 -2.72 -3.73
N ALA A 150 -0.66 -3.73 -4.59
CA ALA A 150 -1.09 -5.07 -4.20
C ALA A 150 -0.20 -5.64 -3.08
N GLY A 151 1.13 -5.51 -3.21
CA GLY A 151 2.06 -5.94 -2.16
C GLY A 151 1.90 -5.18 -0.84
N ILE A 152 1.63 -3.86 -0.89
CA ILE A 152 1.35 -3.06 0.32
C ILE A 152 0.12 -3.62 1.04
N VAL A 153 -0.96 -3.87 0.30
CA VAL A 153 -2.22 -4.42 0.85
C VAL A 153 -1.99 -5.81 1.42
N GLU A 154 -1.27 -6.67 0.70
CA GLU A 154 -0.92 -8.03 1.12
C GLU A 154 -0.21 -8.05 2.48
N ALA A 155 0.83 -7.22 2.63
CA ALA A 155 1.57 -7.12 3.90
C ALA A 155 0.72 -6.61 5.07
N VAL A 156 -0.20 -5.67 4.82
CA VAL A 156 -1.08 -5.17 5.88
C VAL A 156 -2.07 -6.24 6.32
N LEU A 157 -2.68 -6.96 5.37
CA LEU A 157 -3.62 -8.04 5.68
C LEU A 157 -2.92 -9.17 6.45
N ASP A 158 -1.75 -9.59 5.98
CA ASP A 158 -0.93 -10.61 6.64
C ASP A 158 -0.52 -10.17 8.06
N GLY A 159 -0.03 -8.94 8.22
CA GLY A 159 0.32 -8.38 9.53
C GLY A 159 -0.84 -8.25 10.52
N LEU A 160 -2.09 -8.22 10.05
CA LEU A 160 -3.30 -8.24 10.88
C LEU A 160 -3.88 -9.65 11.07
N GLY A 161 -3.25 -10.68 10.49
CA GLY A 161 -3.67 -12.07 10.59
C GLY A 161 -4.79 -12.43 9.63
N PHE A 162 -4.82 -11.82 8.44
CA PHE A 162 -5.72 -12.14 7.33
C PHE A 162 -4.88 -12.53 6.09
N PRO A 163 -4.18 -13.67 6.12
CA PRO A 163 -3.37 -14.10 4.99
C PRO A 163 -4.22 -14.18 3.72
N ALA A 164 -3.69 -13.62 2.63
CA ALA A 164 -4.38 -13.49 1.37
C ALA A 164 -3.37 -13.35 0.24
N ARG A 165 -3.74 -13.81 -0.95
CA ARG A 165 -3.02 -13.51 -2.19
C ARG A 165 -3.59 -12.25 -2.81
N VAL A 166 -2.75 -11.24 -3.04
CA VAL A 166 -3.21 -9.95 -3.58
C VAL A 166 -2.57 -9.65 -4.93
N THR A 167 -3.39 -9.29 -5.91
CA THR A 167 -2.95 -8.96 -7.28
C THR A 167 -3.59 -7.66 -7.76
N ALA A 168 -2.94 -6.97 -8.70
CA ALA A 168 -3.46 -5.74 -9.30
C ALA A 168 -3.90 -6.01 -10.74
N HIS A 169 -5.09 -5.52 -11.10
CA HIS A 169 -5.67 -5.67 -12.43
C HIS A 169 -6.11 -4.32 -12.98
N SER A 170 -5.70 -3.99 -14.20
CA SER A 170 -6.17 -2.80 -14.89
C SER A 170 -7.56 -3.06 -15.45
N VAL A 171 -8.55 -2.28 -15.02
CA VAL A 171 -9.96 -2.43 -15.40
C VAL A 171 -10.48 -1.06 -15.88
N PRO A 172 -9.99 -0.56 -17.02
CA PRO A 172 -10.33 0.77 -17.51
C PRO A 172 -11.82 0.90 -17.79
N THR A 173 -12.37 2.10 -17.54
CA THR A 173 -13.72 2.49 -17.96
C THR A 173 -13.65 3.79 -18.75
N ASP A 174 -14.73 4.16 -19.44
CA ASP A 174 -14.79 5.43 -20.20
C ASP A 174 -14.53 6.65 -19.31
N ALA A 175 -15.01 6.61 -18.07
CA ALA A 175 -14.77 7.68 -17.08
C ALA A 175 -13.36 7.61 -16.47
N PHE A 176 -12.80 6.41 -16.31
CA PHE A 176 -11.53 6.17 -15.62
C PHE A 176 -10.62 5.22 -16.41
N PRO A 177 -9.87 5.73 -17.40
CA PRO A 177 -8.98 4.92 -18.24
C PRO A 177 -7.82 4.27 -17.49
N GLN A 178 -7.48 4.77 -16.29
CA GLN A 178 -6.40 4.23 -15.46
C GLN A 178 -6.92 3.43 -14.25
N ARG A 179 -8.22 3.13 -14.22
CA ARG A 179 -8.83 2.41 -13.11
C ARG A 179 -8.13 1.08 -12.89
N THR A 180 -7.74 0.85 -11.64
CA THR A 180 -7.08 -0.37 -11.17
C THR A 180 -7.91 -0.99 -10.07
N THR A 181 -8.02 -2.32 -10.10
CA THR A 181 -8.62 -3.12 -9.05
C THR A 181 -7.55 -3.95 -8.36
N ILE A 182 -7.46 -3.84 -7.04
CA ILE A 182 -6.64 -4.72 -6.20
C ILE A 182 -7.52 -5.88 -5.75
N LEU A 183 -7.30 -7.05 -6.37
CA LEU A 183 -7.99 -8.29 -6.04
C LEU A 183 -7.32 -8.93 -4.83
N ILE A 184 -8.11 -9.20 -3.81
CA ILE A 184 -7.71 -9.86 -2.57
C ILE A 184 -8.40 -11.22 -2.56
N LYS A 185 -7.61 -12.29 -2.70
CA LYS A 185 -8.08 -13.66 -2.55
C LYS A 185 -7.66 -14.20 -1.19
N LEU A 186 -8.62 -14.37 -0.29
CA LEU A 186 -8.36 -14.78 1.09
C LEU A 186 -7.95 -16.25 1.16
N ASP A 187 -7.10 -16.56 2.13
CA ASP A 187 -6.87 -17.94 2.51
C ASP A 187 -8.12 -18.53 3.17
N ARG A 188 -8.34 -19.83 2.92
CA ARG A 188 -9.48 -20.56 3.48
C ARG A 188 -9.58 -20.46 5.01
N SER A 189 -8.44 -20.41 5.71
CA SER A 189 -8.37 -20.26 7.17
C SER A 189 -9.01 -18.96 7.67
N VAL A 190 -8.98 -17.89 6.87
CA VAL A 190 -9.61 -16.61 7.20
C VAL A 190 -11.13 -16.72 7.16
N ILE A 191 -11.65 -17.41 6.15
CA ILE A 191 -13.08 -17.62 5.95
C ILE A 191 -13.64 -18.48 7.09
N GLU A 192 -12.97 -19.60 7.37
CA GLU A 192 -13.34 -20.50 8.47
C GLU A 192 -13.35 -19.77 9.83
N ARG A 193 -12.37 -18.89 10.06
CA ARG A 193 -12.33 -18.06 11.27
C ARG A 193 -13.47 -17.04 11.31
N GLU A 194 -13.75 -16.34 10.22
CA GLU A 194 -14.86 -15.38 10.18
C GLU A 194 -16.21 -16.05 10.40
N ASP A 195 -16.40 -17.26 9.87
CA ASP A 195 -17.61 -18.03 10.10
C ASP A 195 -17.76 -18.48 11.56
N ALA A 196 -16.67 -18.83 12.22
CA ALA A 196 -16.67 -19.16 13.65
C ALA A 196 -16.91 -17.95 14.58
N LEU A 197 -16.74 -16.73 14.07
CA LEU A 197 -16.98 -15.47 14.79
C LEU A 197 -18.34 -14.83 14.49
N LYS A 198 -19.19 -15.50 13.69
CA LYS A 198 -20.59 -15.12 13.49
C LYS A 198 -21.44 -15.50 14.70
#